data_AF-A0A7W9S5R0-F1
#
_entry.id   AF-A0A7W9S5R0-F1
#
_cell.length_a   1.000
_cell.length_b   1.000
_cell.length_c   1.000
_cell.angle_alpha   90.00
_cell.angle_beta   90.00
_cell.angle_gamma   90.00
#
_symmetry.space_group_name_H-M   'P 1'
#
loop_
_entity.id
_entity.type
_entity.pdbx_description
1 polymer ?
#
loop_
_entity_poly.entity_id
_entity_poly.type
_entity_poly.pdbx_seq_one_letter_code
_entity_poly.pdbx_strand_id
1 'polypeptide(L)'
;MLDVLAGVASVATIGGLFYAGYQLRQARMAASATTSAHILSNIRSRIEDVSNQINERSLYAATCDLLNELELSCAIYFDGQFGGRTGKLSVSFIKDILRMLENNPKMLACVKRAIQEPDTFECLRKFARKYKKDWQGFVSPSVHSQQSGERAQMVGSQDEI
;
A
#
# COMPACT_ATOMS: atom_id res chain seq x y z
N MET A 1 -15.57 30.05 46.39
CA MET A 1 -14.51 29.01 46.51
C MET A 1 -14.72 27.87 45.52
N LEU A 2 -15.97 27.41 45.29
CA LEU A 2 -16.32 26.39 44.29
C LEU A 2 -16.05 26.80 42.83
N ASP A 3 -16.27 28.06 42.44
CA ASP A 3 -16.06 28.50 41.03
C ASP A 3 -14.58 28.50 40.61
N VAL A 4 -13.67 28.75 41.55
CA VAL A 4 -12.21 28.71 41.30
C VAL A 4 -11.74 27.28 41.07
N LEU A 5 -12.29 26.31 41.81
CA LEU A 5 -12.00 24.88 41.62
C LEU A 5 -12.50 24.37 40.25
N ALA A 6 -13.68 24.80 39.81
CA ALA A 6 -14.22 24.45 38.50
C ALA A 6 -13.42 25.06 37.33
N GLY A 7 -12.97 26.31 37.48
CA GLY A 7 -12.10 26.98 36.51
C GLY A 7 -10.73 26.30 36.37
N VAL A 8 -10.09 25.93 37.48
CA VAL A 8 -8.79 25.24 37.49
C VAL A 8 -8.91 23.83 36.92
N ALA A 9 -9.99 23.10 37.23
CA ALA A 9 -10.26 21.78 36.66
C ALA A 9 -10.39 21.84 35.13
N SER A 10 -11.10 22.84 34.60
CA SER A 10 -11.30 23.01 33.16
C SER A 10 -9.99 23.27 32.41
N VAL A 11 -9.11 24.11 32.97
CA VAL A 11 -7.78 24.38 32.40
C VAL A 11 -6.88 23.15 32.46
N ALA A 12 -6.93 22.39 33.56
CA ALA A 12 -6.17 21.14 33.71
C ALA A 12 -6.64 20.06 32.72
N THR A 13 -7.94 19.93 32.47
CA THR A 13 -8.49 19.00 31.46
C THR A 13 -8.05 19.38 30.05
N ILE A 14 -8.13 20.67 29.70
CA ILE A 14 -7.67 21.18 28.40
C ILE A 14 -6.17 20.91 28.25
N GLY A 15 -5.36 21.26 29.25
CA GLY A 15 -3.92 21.01 29.26
C GLY A 15 -3.57 19.52 29.14
N GLY A 16 -4.32 18.65 29.83
CA GLY A 16 -4.19 17.20 29.75
C GLY A 16 -4.49 16.66 28.34
N LEU A 17 -5.52 17.18 27.66
CA LEU A 17 -5.84 16.80 26.28
C LEU A 17 -4.73 17.22 25.30
N PHE A 18 -4.18 18.43 25.47
CA PHE A 18 -3.04 18.87 24.67
C PHE A 18 -1.80 18.01 24.89
N TYR A 19 -1.50 17.67 26.15
CA TYR A 19 -0.35 16.82 26.49
C TYR A 19 -0.52 15.38 25.98
N ALA A 20 -1.72 14.81 26.11
CA ALA A 20 -2.04 13.50 25.53
C ALA A 20 -1.92 13.50 24.00
N GLY A 21 -2.41 14.56 23.34
CA GLY A 21 -2.24 14.75 21.89
C GLY A 21 -0.78 14.89 21.47
N TYR A 22 0.03 15.60 22.26
CA TYR A 22 1.47 15.73 22.04
C TYR A 22 2.20 14.40 22.21
N GLN A 23 1.91 13.64 23.28
CA GLN A 23 2.48 12.32 23.52
C GLN A 23 2.08 11.34 22.42
N LEU A 24 0.81 11.33 21.99
CA LEU A 24 0.35 10.49 20.90
C LEU A 24 1.09 10.82 19.59
N ARG A 25 1.35 12.10 19.33
CA ARG A 25 2.12 12.55 18.17
C ARG A 25 3.58 12.09 18.24
N GLN A 26 4.23 12.21 19.40
CA GLN A 26 5.59 11.73 19.65
C GLN A 26 5.69 10.20 19.50
N ALA A 27 4.80 9.47 20.18
CA ALA A 27 4.73 8.01 20.10
C ALA A 27 4.51 7.52 18.67
N ARG A 28 3.64 8.21 17.90
CA ARG A 28 3.42 7.90 16.48
C ARG A 28 4.66 8.15 15.63
N MET A 29 5.45 9.18 15.91
CA MET A 29 6.71 9.43 15.20
C MET A 29 7.77 8.36 15.51
N ALA A 30 7.90 7.96 16.77
CA ALA A 30 8.82 6.89 17.18
C ALA A 30 8.39 5.54 16.59
N ALA A 31 7.11 5.20 16.71
CA ALA A 31 6.54 3.98 16.11
C ALA A 31 6.70 3.96 14.59
N SER A 32 6.50 5.10 13.91
CA SER A 32 6.77 5.23 12.49
C SER A 32 8.23 4.92 12.18
N ALA A 33 9.19 5.46 12.94
CA ALA A 33 10.61 5.24 12.66
C ALA A 33 11.03 3.77 12.82
N THR A 34 10.55 3.10 13.87
CA THR A 34 10.80 1.66 14.08
C THR A 34 10.18 0.83 12.96
N THR A 35 8.92 1.08 12.63
CA THR A 35 8.19 0.35 11.58
C THR A 35 8.86 0.55 10.22
N SER A 36 9.23 1.79 9.90
CA SER A 36 9.99 2.15 8.72
C SER A 36 11.33 1.41 8.66
N ALA A 37 12.13 1.43 9.72
CA ALA A 37 13.43 0.78 9.75
C ALA A 37 13.33 -0.74 9.54
N HIS A 38 12.35 -1.38 10.17
CA HIS A 38 12.07 -2.81 10.01
C HIS A 38 11.70 -3.15 8.56
N ILE A 39 10.74 -2.42 7.98
CA ILE A 39 10.31 -2.58 6.58
C ILE A 39 11.49 -2.40 5.63
N LEU A 40 12.28 -1.33 5.82
CA LEU A 40 13.44 -1.06 4.97
C LEU A 40 14.49 -2.18 5.06
N SER A 41 14.73 -2.74 6.24
CA SER A 41 15.64 -3.86 6.44
C SER A 41 15.15 -5.13 5.73
N ASN A 42 13.87 -5.47 5.91
CA ASN A 42 13.27 -6.66 5.29
C ASN A 42 13.28 -6.55 3.77
N ILE A 43 12.83 -5.41 3.22
CA ILE A 43 12.81 -5.21 1.77
C ILE A 43 14.24 -5.26 1.19
N ARG A 44 15.24 -4.67 1.87
CA ARG A 44 16.64 -4.77 1.42
C ARG A 44 17.13 -6.22 1.38
N SER A 45 16.86 -7.00 2.43
CA SER A 45 17.19 -8.42 2.46
C SER A 45 16.53 -9.18 1.30
N ARG A 46 15.26 -8.89 0.99
CA ARG A 46 14.56 -9.53 -0.13
C ARG A 46 15.09 -9.11 -1.49
N ILE A 47 15.53 -7.87 -1.65
CA ILE A 47 16.19 -7.42 -2.88
C ILE A 47 17.51 -8.15 -3.08
N GLU A 48 18.29 -8.32 -2.01
CA GLU A 48 19.52 -9.11 -2.04
C GLU A 48 19.21 -10.57 -2.41
N ASP A 49 18.20 -11.18 -1.78
CA ASP A 49 17.73 -12.53 -2.09
C ASP A 49 17.38 -12.66 -3.58
N VAL A 50 16.62 -11.70 -4.14
CA VAL A 50 16.24 -11.67 -5.56
C VAL A 50 17.46 -11.50 -6.47
N SER A 51 18.42 -10.65 -6.09
CA SER A 51 19.62 -10.40 -6.89
C SER A 51 20.55 -11.62 -6.99
N ASN A 52 20.52 -12.48 -5.97
CA ASN A 52 21.34 -13.69 -5.89
C ASN A 52 20.69 -14.89 -6.62
N GLN A 53 19.47 -14.76 -7.16
CA GLN A 53 18.81 -15.86 -7.87
C GLN A 53 19.26 -15.98 -9.32
N ILE A 54 19.79 -17.14 -9.66
CA ILE A 54 20.21 -17.50 -11.03
C ILE A 54 19.08 -18.22 -11.79
N ASN A 55 18.25 -18.99 -11.07
CA ASN A 55 17.18 -19.80 -11.65
C ASN A 55 15.87 -19.02 -11.77
N GLU A 56 15.15 -19.18 -12.87
CA GLU A 56 13.88 -18.47 -13.12
C GLU A 56 12.81 -18.79 -12.06
N ARG A 57 12.73 -20.05 -11.62
CA ARG A 57 11.76 -20.47 -10.60
C ARG A 57 12.04 -19.85 -9.23
N SER A 58 13.32 -19.76 -8.84
CA SER A 58 13.69 -19.15 -7.57
C SER A 58 13.61 -17.63 -7.63
N LEU A 59 13.92 -17.02 -8.80
CA LEU A 59 13.68 -15.61 -9.06
C LEU A 59 12.20 -15.24 -8.92
N TYR A 60 11.29 -16.07 -9.46
CA TYR A 60 9.86 -15.88 -9.31
C TYR A 60 9.41 -15.93 -7.84
N ALA A 61 9.83 -16.97 -7.10
CA ALA A 61 9.49 -17.11 -5.68
C ALA A 61 10.01 -15.92 -4.85
N ALA A 62 11.27 -15.53 -5.03
CA ALA A 62 11.86 -14.39 -4.34
C ALA A 62 11.16 -13.07 -4.71
N THR A 63 10.70 -12.93 -5.95
CA THR A 63 9.91 -11.77 -6.38
C THR A 63 8.54 -11.75 -5.70
N CYS A 64 7.87 -12.91 -5.54
CA CYS A 64 6.61 -13.00 -4.80
C CYS A 64 6.79 -12.61 -3.32
N ASP A 65 7.87 -13.05 -2.68
CA ASP A 65 8.17 -12.67 -1.28
C ASP A 65 8.42 -11.16 -1.15
N LEU A 66 9.14 -10.56 -2.10
CA LEU A 66 9.32 -9.11 -2.16
C LEU A 66 7.99 -8.37 -2.35
N LEU A 67 7.08 -8.88 -3.20
CA LEU A 67 5.75 -8.30 -3.39
C LEU A 67 4.87 -8.41 -2.14
N ASN A 68 4.95 -9.52 -1.41
CA ASN A 68 4.25 -9.71 -0.14
C ASN A 68 4.70 -8.69 0.91
N GLU A 69 6.02 -8.44 1.02
CA GLU A 69 6.55 -7.42 1.92
C GLU A 69 6.16 -5.99 1.49
N LEU A 70 6.10 -5.73 0.19
CA LEU A 70 5.61 -4.45 -0.33
C LEU A 70 4.11 -4.25 -0.06
N GLU A 71 3.30 -5.30 -0.19
CA GLU A 71 1.87 -5.28 0.16
C GLU A 71 1.65 -4.94 1.63
N LEU A 72 2.37 -5.63 2.53
CA LEU A 72 2.34 -5.35 3.97
C LEU A 72 2.77 -3.91 4.27
N SER A 73 3.83 -3.44 3.60
CA SER A 73 4.32 -2.06 3.74
C SER A 73 3.29 -1.03 3.28
N CYS A 74 2.56 -1.32 2.20
CA CYS A 74 1.46 -0.49 1.72
C CYS A 74 0.26 -0.53 2.68
N ALA A 75 -0.06 -1.67 3.29
CA ALA A 75 -1.11 -1.76 4.31
C ALA A 75 -0.79 -0.87 5.53
N ILE A 76 0.44 -0.97 6.05
CA ILE A 76 0.94 -0.12 7.15
C ILE A 76 0.88 1.37 6.80
N TYR A 77 1.16 1.72 5.53
CA TYR A 77 1.01 3.09 5.05
C TYR A 77 -0.46 3.56 5.11
N PHE A 78 -1.42 2.73 4.67
CA PHE A 78 -2.84 3.07 4.70
C PHE A 78 -3.42 3.10 6.12
N ASP A 79 -2.86 2.32 7.05
CA ASP A 79 -3.19 2.37 8.48
C ASP A 79 -2.67 3.66 9.16
N GLY A 80 -1.94 4.52 8.43
CA GLY A 80 -1.48 5.81 8.93
C GLY A 80 -0.31 5.69 9.92
N GLN A 81 0.33 4.54 10.01
CA GLN A 81 1.49 4.29 10.88
C GLN A 81 2.72 5.11 10.42
N PHE A 82 2.77 5.56 9.17
CA PHE A 82 3.81 6.46 8.67
C PHE A 82 3.54 7.91 9.05
N GLY A 83 4.37 8.46 9.93
CA GLY A 83 4.28 9.82 10.46
C GLY A 83 5.59 10.61 10.30
N GLY A 84 5.48 11.94 10.24
CA GLY A 84 6.64 12.83 10.25
C GLY A 84 7.57 12.68 9.04
N ARG A 85 8.87 13.00 9.23
CA ARG A 85 9.88 12.96 8.15
C ARG A 85 10.23 11.53 7.75
N THR A 86 10.22 10.59 8.70
CA THR A 86 10.54 9.17 8.45
C THR A 86 9.46 8.50 7.62
N GLY A 87 8.17 8.78 7.88
CA GLY A 87 7.08 8.31 7.02
C GLY A 87 7.21 8.79 5.56
N LYS A 88 7.62 10.04 5.33
CA LYS A 88 7.90 10.55 3.97
C LYS A 88 9.04 9.78 3.30
N LEU A 89 10.09 9.47 4.05
CA LEU A 89 11.23 8.68 3.55
C LEU A 89 10.80 7.26 3.17
N SER A 90 9.98 6.60 3.99
CA SER A 90 9.43 5.27 3.68
C SER A 90 8.57 5.27 2.42
N VAL A 91 7.74 6.29 2.23
CA VAL A 91 6.97 6.43 0.98
C VAL A 91 7.88 6.59 -0.22
N SER A 92 8.94 7.40 -0.12
CA SER A 92 9.94 7.53 -1.21
C SER A 92 10.61 6.19 -1.50
N PHE A 93 11.01 5.46 -0.46
CA PHE A 93 11.67 4.17 -0.61
C PHE A 93 10.76 3.14 -1.31
N ILE A 94 9.50 3.03 -0.91
CA ILE A 94 8.54 2.14 -1.59
C ILE A 94 8.42 2.51 -3.08
N LYS A 95 8.39 3.80 -3.42
CA LYS A 95 8.37 4.24 -4.83
C LYS A 95 9.63 3.86 -5.59
N ASP A 96 10.80 3.97 -4.97
CA ASP A 96 12.07 3.63 -5.60
C ASP A 96 12.17 2.13 -5.87
N ILE A 97 11.72 1.30 -4.92
CA ILE A 97 11.67 -0.17 -5.10
C ILE A 97 10.66 -0.58 -6.14
N LEU A 98 9.50 0.09 -6.18
CA LEU A 98 8.57 -0.05 -7.28
C LEU A 98 9.35 0.27 -8.56
N ARG A 99 9.78 1.50 -8.84
CA ARG A 99 10.50 1.85 -10.09
C ARG A 99 11.60 0.85 -10.51
N MET A 100 12.38 0.32 -9.56
CA MET A 100 13.37 -0.73 -9.82
C MET A 100 12.76 -1.99 -10.46
N LEU A 101 11.59 -2.45 -9.97
CA LEU A 101 10.84 -3.58 -10.54
C LEU A 101 10.36 -3.34 -11.98
N GLU A 102 10.06 -2.10 -12.39
CA GLU A 102 9.57 -1.76 -13.76
C GLU A 102 10.72 -1.62 -14.73
N ASN A 103 11.85 -1.08 -14.27
CA ASN A 103 13.05 -0.96 -15.05
C ASN A 103 13.76 -2.30 -15.28
N ASN A 104 13.43 -3.34 -14.50
CA ASN A 104 13.97 -4.69 -14.69
C ASN A 104 12.96 -5.60 -15.41
N PRO A 105 13.17 -5.94 -16.69
CA PRO A 105 12.19 -6.69 -17.48
C PRO A 105 11.92 -8.10 -16.95
N LYS A 106 12.90 -8.75 -16.31
CA LYS A 106 12.73 -10.09 -15.72
C LYS A 106 11.86 -10.03 -14.47
N MET A 107 12.10 -9.05 -13.60
CA MET A 107 11.27 -8.84 -12.41
C MET A 107 9.88 -8.38 -12.81
N LEU A 108 9.74 -7.48 -13.79
CA LEU A 108 8.46 -7.04 -14.31
C LEU A 108 7.63 -8.21 -14.87
N ALA A 109 8.26 -9.17 -15.56
CA ALA A 109 7.57 -10.38 -16.01
C ALA A 109 7.07 -11.24 -14.84
N CYS A 110 7.90 -11.42 -13.80
CA CYS A 110 7.51 -12.13 -12.57
C CYS A 110 6.35 -11.42 -11.85
N VAL A 111 6.41 -10.10 -11.77
CA VAL A 111 5.37 -9.23 -11.19
C VAL A 111 4.07 -9.39 -11.98
N LYS A 112 4.09 -9.23 -13.31
CA LYS A 112 2.90 -9.43 -14.16
C LYS A 112 2.29 -10.82 -14.02
N ARG A 113 3.13 -11.85 -13.85
CA ARG A 113 2.67 -13.22 -13.59
C ARG A 113 2.03 -13.36 -12.21
N ALA A 114 2.58 -12.75 -11.17
CA ALA A 114 2.07 -12.83 -9.81
C ALA A 114 0.75 -12.07 -9.59
N ILE A 115 0.41 -11.10 -10.45
CA ILE A 115 -0.76 -10.23 -10.32
C ILE A 115 -2.01 -10.78 -11.03
N GLN A 116 -1.93 -11.94 -11.68
CA GLN A 116 -3.03 -12.46 -12.49
C GLN A 116 -4.33 -12.67 -11.70
N GLU A 117 -4.24 -12.88 -10.39
CA GLU A 117 -5.40 -12.97 -9.50
C GLU A 117 -5.89 -11.57 -9.07
N PRO A 118 -7.17 -11.22 -9.31
CA PRO A 118 -7.70 -9.87 -9.08
C PRO A 118 -7.67 -9.44 -7.61
N ASP A 119 -7.63 -10.37 -6.66
CA ASP A 119 -7.62 -10.05 -5.23
C ASP A 119 -6.22 -10.05 -4.61
N THR A 120 -5.16 -10.32 -5.39
CA THR A 120 -3.78 -10.32 -4.87
C THR A 120 -3.18 -8.91 -4.92
N PHE A 121 -2.54 -8.51 -3.82
CA PHE A 121 -1.82 -7.24 -3.66
C PHE A 121 -2.73 -5.98 -3.72
N GLU A 122 -3.83 -5.97 -2.98
CA GLU A 122 -4.82 -4.88 -2.99
C GLU A 122 -4.22 -3.53 -2.54
N CYS A 123 -3.45 -3.52 -1.45
CA CYS A 123 -2.82 -2.32 -0.91
C CYS A 123 -1.78 -1.78 -1.87
N LEU A 124 -0.96 -2.64 -2.47
CA LEU A 124 0.04 -2.29 -3.46
C LEU A 124 -0.62 -1.69 -4.70
N ARG A 125 -1.75 -2.23 -5.16
CA ARG A 125 -2.53 -1.63 -6.27
C ARG A 125 -3.14 -0.30 -5.89
N LYS A 126 -3.69 -0.14 -4.67
CA LYS A 126 -4.18 1.15 -4.17
C LYS A 126 -3.05 2.18 -4.13
N PHE A 127 -1.86 1.77 -3.68
CA PHE A 127 -0.67 2.61 -3.63
C PHE A 127 -0.20 3.00 -5.04
N ALA A 128 -0.09 2.04 -5.96
CA ALA A 128 0.26 2.28 -7.36
C ALA A 128 -0.73 3.22 -8.05
N ARG A 129 -2.05 3.06 -7.83
CA ARG A 129 -3.07 3.99 -8.35
C ARG A 129 -2.92 5.40 -7.79
N LYS A 130 -2.63 5.53 -6.49
CA LYS A 130 -2.39 6.82 -5.83
C LYS A 130 -1.15 7.52 -6.39
N TYR A 131 -0.14 6.76 -6.79
CA TYR A 131 1.14 7.25 -7.29
C TYR A 131 1.37 6.89 -8.77
N LYS A 132 0.32 6.88 -9.59
CA LYS A 132 0.34 6.45 -11.01
C LYS A 132 1.38 7.14 -11.90
N LYS A 133 1.85 8.33 -11.49
CA LYS A 133 2.96 9.05 -12.17
C LYS A 133 4.33 8.39 -11.95
N ASP A 134 4.47 7.64 -10.85
CA ASP A 134 5.73 7.03 -10.41
C ASP A 134 5.82 5.54 -10.77
N TRP A 135 4.72 4.92 -11.20
CA TRP A 135 4.64 3.49 -11.49
C TRP A 135 3.47 3.12 -12.41
N GLN A 136 3.73 2.40 -13.52
CA GLN A 136 2.68 1.95 -14.46
C GLN A 136 2.48 0.44 -14.50
N GLY A 137 3.43 -0.36 -14.00
CA GLY A 137 3.41 -1.83 -14.10
C GLY A 137 2.20 -2.57 -13.50
N PHE A 138 1.43 -1.94 -12.62
CA PHE A 138 0.21 -2.49 -11.98
C PHE A 138 -1.11 -1.96 -12.59
N VAL A 139 -1.04 -1.04 -13.55
CA VAL A 139 -2.23 -0.46 -14.20
C VAL A 139 -2.65 -1.39 -15.33
N SER A 140 -3.29 -2.50 -15.00
CA SER A 140 -4.14 -3.17 -15.97
C SER A 140 -5.33 -2.26 -16.31
N PRO A 141 -5.74 -2.17 -17.59
CA PRO A 141 -6.98 -1.49 -17.94
C PRO A 141 -8.12 -2.20 -17.20
N SER A 142 -8.88 -1.47 -16.41
CA SER A 142 -10.06 -1.97 -15.72
C SER A 142 -11.02 -2.59 -16.74
N VAL A 143 -11.10 -3.93 -16.74
CA VAL A 143 -12.16 -4.69 -17.39
C VAL A 143 -13.42 -4.48 -16.57
N HIS A 144 -14.14 -3.38 -16.78
CA HIS A 144 -15.52 -3.17 -16.30
C HIS A 144 -16.21 -2.11 -17.16
N SER A 145 -16.54 -2.46 -18.41
CA SER A 145 -17.69 -1.89 -19.15
C SER A 145 -17.98 -2.74 -20.41
N GLN A 146 -18.13 -4.06 -20.26
CA GLN A 146 -18.63 -4.91 -21.34
C GLN A 146 -19.59 -5.97 -20.79
N GLN A 147 -20.58 -5.52 -20.01
CA GLN A 147 -21.81 -6.27 -19.73
C GLN A 147 -22.99 -5.28 -19.81
N SER A 148 -23.22 -4.74 -21.01
CA SER A 148 -24.46 -4.02 -21.35
C SER A 148 -24.68 -4.06 -22.86
N GLY A 149 -24.49 -5.23 -23.46
CA GLY A 149 -24.65 -5.45 -24.90
C GLY A 149 -25.42 -6.72 -25.28
N GLU A 150 -25.95 -7.49 -24.33
CA GLU A 150 -26.53 -8.81 -24.58
C GLU A 150 -27.94 -8.96 -23.99
N ARG A 151 -28.77 -7.91 -24.14
CA ARG A 151 -30.22 -7.95 -23.85
C ARG A 151 -31.07 -7.24 -24.91
N ALA A 152 -30.59 -7.17 -26.16
CA ALA A 152 -31.33 -6.60 -27.27
C ALA A 152 -31.27 -7.51 -28.51
N GLN A 153 -31.56 -8.80 -28.34
CA GLN A 153 -31.79 -9.71 -29.47
C GLN A 153 -32.58 -10.97 -29.08
N MET A 154 -33.73 -10.80 -28.40
CA MET A 154 -34.79 -11.82 -28.35
C MET A 154 -36.16 -11.15 -28.14
N VAL A 155 -36.61 -10.37 -29.14
CA VAL A 155 -38.03 -10.07 -29.34
C VAL A 155 -38.25 -10.15 -30.84
N GLY A 156 -38.82 -11.26 -31.31
CA GLY A 156 -39.13 -11.45 -32.72
C GLY A 156 -39.22 -12.91 -33.15
N SER A 157 -40.21 -13.63 -32.64
CA SER A 157 -40.95 -14.68 -33.36
C SER A 157 -41.68 -15.56 -32.36
N GLN A 158 -42.96 -15.30 -32.16
CA GLN A 158 -44.01 -16.31 -31.96
C GLN A 158 -45.33 -15.58 -31.75
N ASP A 159 -46.10 -15.46 -32.82
CA ASP A 159 -47.56 -15.53 -32.80
C ASP A 159 -48.01 -15.88 -34.24
N GLU A 160 -47.91 -17.18 -34.55
CA GLU A 160 -48.82 -17.87 -35.45
C GLU A 160 -49.90 -18.48 -34.56
N ILE A 161 -51.14 -17.98 -34.68
CA ILE A 161 -52.44 -18.68 -34.86
C ILE A 161 -53.53 -17.60 -34.89
#